data_AF-A0A915MDS9-F1
#
_entry.id   AF-A0A915MDS9-F1
#
_cell.length_a   1.000
_cell.length_b   1.000
_cell.length_c   1.000
_cell.angle_alpha   90.00
_cell.angle_beta   90.00
_cell.angle_gamma   90.00
#
_symmetry.space_group_name_H-M   'P 1'
#
loop_
_entity.id
_entity.type
_entity.pdbx_description
1 polymer ?
#
loop_
_entity_poly.entity_id
_entity_poly.type
_entity_poly.pdbx_seq_one_letter_code
_entity_poly.pdbx_strand_id
1 'polypeptide(L)'
;MLSVLVLINLFFLFCLARIASTGEPPTISEHPLDILVAKDDPATLRCEAEGEGVEITWYKDSEPVKVGNGHRLLLPDGSLLLLKVKS
;
A
#
# COMPACT_ATOMS: atom_id res chain seq x y z
N MET A 1 15.84 -19.31 42.23
CA MET A 1 14.44 -18.80 42.22
C MET A 1 14.37 -17.33 41.85
N LEU A 2 15.11 -16.43 42.52
CA LEU A 2 15.10 -14.99 42.23
C LEU A 2 15.66 -14.63 40.83
N SER A 3 16.77 -15.25 40.39
CA SER A 3 17.35 -14.93 39.06
C SER A 3 16.46 -15.40 37.89
N VAL A 4 15.70 -16.48 38.08
CA VAL A 4 14.75 -17.00 37.07
C VAL A 4 13.59 -16.03 36.89
N LEU A 5 13.07 -15.46 37.98
CA LEU A 5 12.01 -14.45 37.94
C LEU A 5 12.47 -13.15 37.24
N VAL A 6 13.74 -12.76 37.41
CA VAL A 6 14.34 -11.61 36.71
C VAL A 6 14.46 -11.87 35.21
N LEU A 7 14.92 -13.06 34.81
CA LEU A 7 15.03 -13.42 33.39
C LEU A 7 13.66 -13.49 32.70
N ILE A 8 12.63 -14.02 33.37
CA ILE A 8 11.27 -14.05 32.84
C ILE A 8 10.70 -12.63 32.69
N ASN A 9 10.92 -11.74 33.67
CA ASN A 9 10.50 -10.34 33.56
C ASN A 9 11.23 -9.60 32.44
N LEU A 10 12.54 -9.82 32.27
CA LEU A 10 13.32 -9.23 31.18
C LEU A 10 12.83 -9.73 29.82
N PHE A 11 12.51 -11.02 29.70
CA PHE A 11 11.93 -11.59 28.49
C PHE A 11 10.55 -10.98 28.19
N PHE A 12 9.67 -10.87 29.20
CA PHE A 12 8.35 -10.25 29.05
C PHE A 12 8.45 -8.77 28.64
N LEU A 13 9.35 -8.00 29.26
CA LEU A 13 9.61 -6.61 28.89
C LEU A 13 10.12 -6.49 27.45
N PHE A 14 11.02 -7.39 27.04
CA PHE A 14 11.55 -7.42 25.69
C PHE A 14 10.49 -7.81 24.66
N CYS A 15 9.61 -8.76 24.97
CA CYS A 15 8.47 -9.14 24.13
C CYS A 15 7.43 -8.00 24.03
N LEU A 16 7.06 -7.37 25.14
CA LEU A 16 6.12 -6.24 25.17
C LEU A 16 6.63 -5.04 24.37
N ALA A 17 7.93 -4.75 24.43
CA ALA A 17 8.55 -3.67 23.64
C ALA A 17 8.50 -3.92 22.13
N ARG A 18 8.43 -5.18 21.68
CA ARG A 18 8.35 -5.53 20.25
C ARG A 18 6.94 -5.44 19.66
N ILE A 19 5.91 -5.36 20.51
CA ILE A 19 4.49 -5.39 20.09
C ILE A 19 3.91 -3.97 19.92
N ALA A 20 4.66 -2.91 20.26
CA ALA A 20 4.21 -1.54 20.11
C ALA A 20 4.30 -1.05 18.65
N SER A 21 3.59 -1.70 17.72
CA SER A 21 3.19 -1.05 16.46
C SER A 21 1.94 -0.23 16.77
N THR A 22 2.13 1.07 17.00
CA THR A 22 1.02 2.04 16.99
C THR A 22 0.66 2.30 15.53
N GLY A 23 0.03 1.31 14.89
CA GLY A 23 -0.37 1.40 13.49
C GLY A 23 -1.48 2.44 13.34
N GLU A 24 -1.11 3.68 12.98
CA GLU A 24 -2.08 4.64 12.49
C GLU A 24 -2.71 4.08 11.20
N PRO A 25 -4.03 4.25 11.00
CA PRO A 25 -4.67 3.81 9.78
C PRO A 25 -4.02 4.51 8.57
N PRO A 26 -3.87 3.80 7.43
CA PRO A 26 -3.32 4.42 6.24
C PRO A 26 -4.19 5.60 5.82
N THR A 27 -3.55 6.71 5.47
CA THR A 27 -4.23 7.92 5.00
C THR A 27 -3.84 8.16 3.55
N ILE A 28 -4.83 8.42 2.69
CA ILE A 28 -4.57 8.77 1.28
C ILE A 28 -4.11 10.24 1.24
N SER A 29 -2.86 10.47 0.86
CA SER A 29 -2.28 11.81 0.73
C SER A 29 -2.53 12.41 -0.66
N GLU A 30 -2.57 11.57 -1.71
CA GLU A 30 -3.00 11.96 -3.05
C GLU A 30 -4.13 11.06 -3.53
N HIS A 31 -5.30 11.66 -3.78
CA HIS A 31 -6.43 10.95 -4.37
C HIS A 31 -6.33 10.89 -5.89
N PRO A 32 -6.74 9.77 -6.52
CA PRO A 32 -6.85 9.71 -7.97
C PRO A 32 -7.92 10.67 -8.49
N LEU A 33 -7.61 11.31 -9.61
CA LEU A 33 -8.50 12.25 -10.29
C LEU A 33 -9.01 11.67 -11.61
N ASP A 34 -10.19 12.13 -12.01
CA ASP A 34 -10.76 11.84 -13.32
C ASP A 34 -9.95 12.53 -14.42
N ILE A 35 -9.60 11.75 -15.45
CA ILE A 35 -8.86 12.24 -16.61
C ILE A 35 -9.56 11.81 -17.90
N LEU A 36 -9.63 12.72 -18.87
CA LEU A 36 -10.09 12.43 -20.22
C LEU A 36 -8.87 12.23 -21.12
N VAL A 37 -8.81 11.06 -21.75
CA VAL A 37 -7.70 10.67 -22.63
C VAL A 37 -8.27 10.09 -23.92
N ALA A 38 -7.56 10.28 -25.04
CA ALA A 38 -7.98 9.67 -26.29
C ALA A 38 -7.90 8.15 -26.19
N LYS A 39 -8.70 7.48 -27.02
CA LYS A 39 -8.65 6.02 -27.11
C LYS A 39 -7.21 5.60 -27.48
N ASP A 40 -6.73 4.55 -26.83
CA ASP A 40 -5.42 3.95 -27.03
C ASP A 40 -4.22 4.79 -26.56
N ASP A 41 -4.44 6.03 -26.12
CA ASP A 41 -3.39 6.87 -25.53
C ASP A 41 -3.09 6.43 -24.08
N PRO A 42 -1.86 6.67 -23.60
CA PRO A 42 -1.47 6.33 -22.24
C PRO A 42 -2.10 7.28 -21.22
N ALA A 43 -2.35 6.76 -20.02
CA ALA A 43 -2.94 7.50 -18.91
C ALA A 43 -2.34 7.06 -17.58
N THR A 44 -2.16 7.99 -16.65
CA THR A 44 -1.66 7.70 -15.29
C THR A 44 -2.67 8.18 -14.27
N LEU A 45 -3.11 7.26 -13.41
CA LEU A 45 -3.92 7.57 -12.24
C LEU A 45 -3.00 7.60 -11.03
N ARG A 46 -2.83 8.77 -10.42
CA ARG A 46 -1.95 8.94 -9.27
C ARG A 46 -2.66 8.61 -7.98
N CYS A 47 -1.97 7.94 -7.08
CA CYS A 47 -2.45 7.64 -5.73
C CYS A 47 -1.23 7.52 -4.84
N GLU A 48 -1.22 8.26 -3.74
CA GLU A 48 -0.18 8.18 -2.72
C GLU A 48 -0.86 8.00 -1.36
N ALA A 49 -0.28 7.16 -0.51
CA ALA A 49 -0.83 6.85 0.79
C ALA A 49 0.28 6.74 1.83
N GLU A 50 0.01 7.29 3.01
CA GLU A 50 0.91 7.37 4.13
C GLU A 50 0.51 6.37 5.22
N GLY A 51 1.51 5.80 5.89
CA GLY A 51 1.35 4.84 6.98
C GLY A 51 2.46 3.79 6.99
N GLU A 52 2.58 3.05 8.09
CA GLU A 52 3.51 1.93 8.17
C GLU A 52 2.99 0.73 7.36
N GLY A 53 3.78 0.25 6.38
CA GLY A 53 3.44 -0.96 5.62
C GLY A 53 2.29 -0.80 4.62
N VAL A 54 2.06 0.40 4.10
CA VAL A 54 0.98 0.66 3.14
C VAL A 54 1.26 0.02 1.78
N GLU A 55 0.24 -0.60 1.22
CA GLU A 55 0.24 -1.15 -0.13
C GLU A 55 -0.98 -0.63 -0.91
N ILE A 56 -0.75 -0.11 -2.12
CA ILE A 56 -1.79 0.44 -2.98
C ILE A 56 -2.22 -0.62 -3.98
N THR A 57 -3.53 -0.89 -4.04
CA THR A 57 -4.13 -1.81 -5.01
C THR A 57 -5.26 -1.13 -5.77
N TRP A 58 -5.44 -1.53 -7.03
CA TRP A 58 -6.37 -0.89 -7.97
C TRP A 58 -7.50 -1.82 -8.38
N TYR A 59 -8.71 -1.27 -8.46
CA TYR A 59 -9.92 -1.96 -8.90
C TYR A 59 -10.61 -1.19 -10.02
N LYS A 60 -11.17 -1.92 -10.98
CA LYS A 60 -12.06 -1.38 -12.02
C LYS A 60 -13.33 -2.20 -12.03
N ASP A 61 -14.49 -1.56 -11.87
CA ASP A 61 -15.80 -2.23 -11.88
C ASP A 61 -15.88 -3.39 -10.86
N SER A 62 -15.28 -3.21 -9.68
CA SER A 62 -15.12 -4.22 -8.61
C SER A 62 -14.17 -5.39 -8.93
N GLU A 63 -13.49 -5.38 -10.07
CA GLU A 63 -12.47 -6.38 -10.40
C GLU A 63 -11.05 -5.86 -10.13
N PRO A 64 -10.14 -6.68 -9.58
CA PRO A 64 -8.76 -6.28 -9.37
C PRO A 64 -8.06 -6.05 -10.71
N VAL A 65 -7.36 -4.92 -10.80
CA VAL A 65 -6.57 -4.58 -11.98
C VAL A 65 -5.33 -5.48 -12.03
N LYS A 66 -5.29 -6.38 -13.02
CA LYS A 66 -4.09 -7.20 -13.30
C LYS A 66 -2.97 -6.31 -13.82
N VAL A 67 -1.99 -6.06 -12.96
CA VAL A 67 -0.74 -5.35 -13.29
C VAL A 67 0.28 -6.35 -13.84
N GLY A 68 1.17 -5.91 -14.74
CA GLY A 68 2.28 -6.73 -15.23
C GLY A 68 1.95 -7.57 -16.48
N ASN A 69 0.76 -7.39 -17.07
CA ASN A 69 0.38 -8.00 -18.34
C ASN A 69 0.87 -7.22 -19.58
N GLY A 70 1.75 -6.23 -19.39
CA GLY A 70 2.32 -5.40 -20.45
C GLY A 70 1.47 -4.19 -20.86
N HIS A 71 0.21 -4.06 -20.44
CA HIS A 71 -0.61 -2.88 -20.72
C HIS A 71 -0.85 -2.00 -19.48
N ARG A 72 -0.55 -2.53 -18.29
CA ARG A 72 -0.81 -1.90 -17.00
C ARG A 72 0.40 -2.09 -16.09
N LEU A 73 0.84 -1.02 -15.47
CA LEU A 73 2.03 -0.96 -14.63
C LEU A 73 1.67 -0.28 -13.30
N LEU A 74 2.05 -0.89 -12.18
CA LEU A 74 2.02 -0.26 -10.87
C LEU A 74 3.37 0.40 -10.66
N LEU A 75 3.36 1.71 -10.48
CA LEU A 75 4.56 2.48 -10.23
C LEU A 75 4.96 2.38 -8.75
N PRO A 76 6.23 2.63 -8.40
CA PRO A 76 6.72 2.50 -7.02
C PRO A 76 6.01 3.40 -6.00
N ASP A 77 5.41 4.50 -6.46
CA ASP A 77 4.61 5.45 -5.68
C ASP A 77 3.16 4.97 -5.47
N GLY A 78 2.74 3.87 -6.10
CA GLY A 78 1.37 3.36 -6.07
C GLY A 78 0.49 3.83 -7.23
N SER A 79 1.00 4.70 -8.10
CA SER A 79 0.28 5.19 -9.28
C SER A 79 0.05 4.05 -10.29
N LEU A 80 -1.13 4.05 -10.92
CA LEU A 80 -1.46 3.11 -12.00
C LEU A 80 -1.21 3.75 -13.36
N LEU A 81 -0.22 3.22 -14.08
CA LEU A 81 0.04 3.57 -15.47
C LEU A 81 -0.68 2.59 -16.40
N LEU A 82 -1.58 3.13 -17.22
CA LEU A 82 -2.24 2.44 -18.31
C LEU A 82 -1.51 2.83 -19.61
N LEU A 83 -0.85 1.88 -20.26
CA LEU A 83 -0.16 2.16 -21.53
C LEU A 83 -1.13 2.29 -22.70
N LYS A 84 -2.33 1.73 -22.57
CA LYS A 84 -3.36 1.74 -23.60
C LYS A 84 -4.75 1.76 -22.97
N VAL A 85 -5.43 2.89 -23.04
CA VAL A 85 -6.79 3.03 -22.49
C VAL A 85 -7.82 2.49 -23.47
N LYS A 86 -8.69 1.61 -22.96
CA LYS A 86 -9.83 1.05 -23.69
C LYS A 86 -11.11 1.70 -23.18
N SER A 87 -12.04 1.97 -24.10
CA SER A 87 -13.42 2.33 -23.77
C SER A 87 -14.21 1.10 -23.34
#